data_AF-A0A2E7T7V5-F1
#
_entry.id   AF-A0A2E7T7V5-F1
#
_cell.length_a   1.000
_cell.length_b   1.000
_cell.length_c   1.000
_cell.angle_alpha   90.00
_cell.angle_beta   90.00
_cell.angle_gamma   90.00
#
_symmetry.space_group_name_H-M   'P 1'
#
loop_
_entity.id
_entity.type
_entity.pdbx_description
1 polymer ?
#
loop_
_entity_poly.entity_id
_entity_poly.type
_entity_poly.pdbx_seq_one_letter_code
_entity_poly.pdbx_strand_id
1 'polypeptide(L)'
;MADWKQPDNPPPPLFTGKKERDYVKQVNDELIERVIGQTILYYPIDMERSDYHSLYGEAINKVYLPPIRVHALVEWEGIETAYTPSVGIDKITSITVHFHKRRLTEDQDLFVREGDFVQYGDRLYEIASLAEPKQLFGQIDHRMEISAKCIRAREGRFDGK
;
A
#
# COMPACT_ATOMS: atom_id res chain seq x y z
N MET A 1 27.54 9.99 37.36
CA MET A 1 26.80 9.76 36.10
C MET A 1 27.54 10.55 35.05
N ALA A 2 28.05 9.91 33.99
CA ALA A 2 28.76 10.63 32.94
C ALA A 2 27.73 11.41 32.10
N ASP A 3 27.87 12.73 32.03
CA ASP A 3 27.02 13.58 31.22
C ASP A 3 27.21 13.24 29.74
N TRP A 4 26.12 12.87 29.09
CA TRP A 4 26.12 12.60 27.65
C TRP A 4 26.44 13.89 26.89
N LYS A 5 27.49 13.87 26.06
CA LYS A 5 27.83 14.94 25.11
C LYS A 5 27.51 14.49 23.69
N GLN A 6 26.66 15.26 23.01
CA GLN A 6 26.37 15.06 21.60
C GLN A 6 27.66 15.30 20.78
N PRO A 7 28.08 14.38 19.90
CA PRO A 7 29.22 14.60 19.03
C PRO A 7 28.94 15.73 18.02
N ASP A 8 29.94 16.59 17.78
CA ASP A 8 29.84 17.78 16.91
C ASP A 8 29.57 17.46 15.44
N ASN A 9 30.00 16.29 14.98
CA ASN A 9 29.72 15.83 13.63
C ASN A 9 28.62 14.79 13.65
N PRO A 10 27.52 14.99 12.89
CA PRO A 10 26.57 13.92 12.67
C PRO A 10 27.32 12.71 12.08
N PRO A 11 26.86 11.48 12.34
CA PRO A 11 27.44 10.29 11.72
C PRO A 11 27.54 10.52 10.21
N PRO A 12 28.65 10.10 9.57
CA PRO A 12 28.85 10.32 8.14
C PRO A 12 27.61 9.87 7.36
N PRO A 13 27.11 10.67 6.40
CA PRO A 13 26.02 10.21 5.55
C PRO A 13 26.46 8.90 4.91
N LEU A 14 25.64 7.85 5.03
CA LEU A 14 25.93 6.56 4.42
C LEU A 14 26.28 6.80 2.95
N PHE A 15 27.49 6.40 2.54
CA PHE A 15 28.10 6.60 1.23
C PHE A 15 27.35 5.84 0.13
N THR A 16 26.05 6.07 -0.01
CA THR A 16 25.23 5.51 -1.07
C THR A 16 24.82 6.61 -2.03
N GLY A 17 25.39 6.55 -3.22
CA GLY A 17 25.17 7.54 -4.27
C GLY A 17 23.87 7.31 -5.03
N LYS A 18 23.49 8.27 -5.88
CA LYS A 18 22.35 8.14 -6.80
C LYS A 18 22.42 6.85 -7.65
N LYS A 19 23.62 6.49 -8.13
CA LYS A 19 23.83 5.31 -8.98
C LYS A 19 23.42 4.00 -8.31
N GLU A 20 23.79 3.81 -7.05
CA GLU A 20 23.48 2.58 -6.31
C GLU A 20 21.99 2.49 -6.01
N ARG A 21 21.35 3.61 -5.71
CA ARG A 21 19.91 3.67 -5.47
C ARG A 21 19.10 3.39 -6.73
N ASP A 22 19.54 3.94 -7.87
CA ASP A 22 18.90 3.70 -9.16
C ASP A 22 19.10 2.24 -9.59
N TYR A 23 20.25 1.63 -9.29
CA TYR A 23 20.46 0.20 -9.49
C TYR A 23 19.53 -0.65 -8.63
N VAL A 24 19.37 -0.33 -7.33
CA VAL A 24 18.41 -1.04 -6.46
C VAL A 24 16.97 -0.88 -6.95
N LYS A 25 16.58 0.30 -7.45
CA LYS A 25 15.27 0.50 -8.10
C LYS A 25 15.13 -0.42 -9.31
N GLN A 26 16.10 -0.40 -10.22
CA GLN A 26 16.06 -1.18 -11.45
C GLN A 26 15.91 -2.69 -11.14
N VAL A 27 16.71 -3.23 -10.23
CA VAL A 27 16.66 -4.65 -9.87
C VAL A 27 15.32 -5.02 -9.25
N ASN A 28 14.75 -4.16 -8.39
CA ASN A 28 13.42 -4.41 -7.81
C ASN A 28 12.32 -4.35 -8.86
N ASP A 29 12.36 -3.36 -9.75
CA ASP A 29 11.39 -3.23 -10.84
C ASP A 29 11.43 -4.48 -11.75
N GLU A 30 12.63 -4.95 -12.12
CA GLU A 30 12.81 -6.18 -12.89
C GLU A 30 12.29 -7.42 -12.16
N LEU A 31 12.56 -7.54 -10.86
CA LEU A 31 12.16 -8.70 -10.07
C LEU A 31 10.63 -8.74 -9.87
N ILE A 32 10.00 -7.60 -9.57
CA ILE A 32 8.56 -7.50 -9.38
C ILE A 32 7.82 -7.73 -10.71
N GLU A 33 8.26 -7.10 -11.80
CA GLU A 33 7.57 -7.17 -13.09
C GLU A 33 7.84 -8.49 -13.82
N ARG A 34 9.08 -9.00 -13.83
CA ARG A 34 9.48 -10.15 -14.66
C ARG A 34 9.54 -11.49 -13.92
N VAL A 35 9.88 -11.50 -12.64
CA VAL A 35 10.07 -12.74 -11.88
C VAL A 35 8.82 -13.08 -11.08
N ILE A 36 8.32 -12.14 -10.27
CA ILE A 36 7.10 -12.34 -9.49
C ILE A 36 5.89 -12.28 -10.41
N GLY A 37 5.79 -11.23 -11.25
CA GLY A 37 4.75 -11.10 -12.28
C GLY A 37 3.31 -11.01 -11.73
N GLN A 38 3.14 -10.81 -10.42
CA GLN A 38 1.83 -10.64 -9.80
C GLN A 38 1.26 -9.27 -10.17
N THR A 39 -0.01 -9.27 -10.58
CA THR A 39 -0.74 -8.06 -10.96
C THR A 39 -2.02 -7.93 -10.14
N ILE A 40 -2.32 -6.72 -9.73
CA ILE A 40 -3.58 -6.32 -9.12
C ILE A 40 -4.24 -5.23 -9.97
N LEU A 41 -5.57 -5.15 -9.91
CA LEU A 41 -6.29 -3.98 -10.40
C LEU A 41 -6.52 -3.04 -9.24
N TYR A 42 -6.06 -1.81 -9.38
CA TYR A 42 -6.14 -0.75 -8.40
C TYR A 42 -7.29 0.20 -8.78
N TYR A 43 -8.19 0.45 -7.85
CA TYR A 43 -9.34 1.34 -8.01
C TYR A 43 -9.16 2.56 -7.10
N PRO A 44 -8.63 3.68 -7.63
CA PRO A 44 -8.47 4.89 -6.85
C PRO A 44 -9.82 5.53 -6.57
N ILE A 45 -10.02 6.04 -5.37
CA ILE A 45 -11.18 6.86 -5.06
C ILE A 45 -11.05 8.25 -5.70
N ASP A 46 -12.13 8.72 -6.31
CA ASP A 46 -12.23 10.10 -6.78
C ASP A 46 -12.66 10.99 -5.61
N MET A 47 -11.71 11.73 -5.05
CA MET A 47 -11.94 12.62 -3.91
C MET A 47 -12.84 13.81 -4.24
N GLU A 48 -12.88 14.24 -5.51
CA GLU A 48 -13.67 15.41 -5.92
C GLU A 48 -15.13 15.04 -6.14
N ARG A 49 -15.39 13.83 -6.63
CA ARG A 49 -16.75 13.34 -6.94
C ARG A 49 -17.39 12.54 -5.82
N SER A 50 -16.61 12.01 -4.88
CA SER A 50 -17.13 11.29 -3.72
C SER A 50 -17.73 12.28 -2.71
N ASP A 51 -18.96 12.00 -2.26
CA ASP A 51 -19.68 12.86 -1.31
C ASP A 51 -19.27 12.52 0.12
N TYR A 52 -18.33 13.28 0.66
CA TYR A 52 -17.86 13.14 2.04
C TYR A 52 -18.71 13.95 3.00
N HIS A 53 -19.12 13.32 4.09
CA HIS A 53 -19.80 14.03 5.15
C HIS A 53 -18.86 15.04 5.84
N SER A 54 -19.29 16.29 5.96
CA SER A 54 -18.47 17.41 6.43
C SER A 54 -17.94 17.27 7.86
N LEU A 55 -18.65 16.53 8.73
CA LEU A 55 -18.26 16.34 10.13
C LEU A 55 -17.39 15.09 10.38
N TYR A 56 -17.61 14.02 9.59
CA TYR A 56 -16.98 12.72 9.83
C TYR A 56 -15.90 12.38 8.80
N GLY A 57 -15.88 13.08 7.65
CA GLY A 57 -14.93 12.80 6.57
C GLY A 57 -15.14 11.44 5.90
N GLU A 58 -16.26 10.78 6.14
CA GLU A 58 -16.62 9.50 5.54
C GLU A 58 -17.67 9.70 4.45
N ALA A 59 -17.56 8.91 3.38
CA ALA A 59 -18.51 8.87 2.29
C ALA A 59 -19.23 7.52 2.29
N ILE A 60 -20.58 7.54 2.26
CA ILE A 60 -21.39 6.33 2.13
C ILE A 60 -21.27 5.78 0.70
N ASN A 61 -21.39 6.67 -0.29
CA ASN A 61 -21.26 6.35 -1.71
C ASN A 61 -19.95 6.95 -2.23
N LYS A 62 -18.94 6.11 -2.38
CA LYS A 62 -17.63 6.47 -2.93
C LYS A 62 -17.67 6.29 -4.45
N VAL A 63 -17.14 7.28 -5.18
CA VAL A 63 -16.95 7.21 -6.63
C VAL A 63 -15.51 6.82 -6.90
N TYR A 64 -15.29 5.92 -7.84
CA TYR A 64 -13.96 5.40 -8.16
C TYR A 64 -13.56 5.76 -9.58
N LEU A 65 -12.27 5.98 -9.77
CA LEU A 65 -11.65 6.16 -11.07
C LEU A 65 -11.50 4.81 -11.79
N PRO A 66 -11.31 4.82 -13.12
CA PRO A 66 -11.05 3.61 -13.89
C PRO A 66 -9.88 2.82 -13.32
N PRO A 67 -9.95 1.47 -13.32
CA PRO A 67 -8.92 0.65 -12.70
C PRO A 67 -7.58 0.74 -13.43
N ILE A 68 -6.51 0.79 -12.65
CA ILE A 68 -5.13 0.79 -13.13
C ILE A 68 -4.50 -0.56 -12.77
N ARG A 69 -3.81 -1.18 -13.73
CA ARG A 69 -3.06 -2.40 -13.47
C ARG A 69 -1.73 -2.07 -12.81
N VAL A 70 -1.48 -2.65 -11.64
CA VAL A 70 -0.25 -2.43 -10.88
C VAL A 70 0.44 -3.76 -10.59
N HIS A 71 1.77 -3.78 -10.76
CA HIS A 71 2.60 -4.90 -10.36
C HIS A 71 3.01 -4.73 -8.89
N ALA A 72 2.69 -5.72 -8.06
CA ALA A 72 2.95 -5.70 -6.64
C ALA A 72 3.11 -7.12 -6.11
N LEU A 73 3.85 -7.27 -5.01
CA LEU A 73 3.93 -8.52 -4.29
C LEU A 73 2.73 -8.62 -3.35
N VAL A 74 1.94 -9.70 -3.48
CA VAL A 74 0.75 -9.94 -2.66
C VAL A 74 1.03 -11.08 -1.68
N GLU A 75 0.97 -10.78 -0.40
CA GLU A 75 1.05 -11.75 0.69
C GLU A 75 -0.36 -12.07 1.20
N TRP A 76 -0.68 -13.37 1.25
CA TRP A 76 -1.95 -13.84 1.79
C TRP A 76 -1.82 -14.08 3.30
N GLU A 77 -2.49 -13.26 4.11
CA GLU A 77 -2.40 -13.36 5.58
C GLU A 77 -3.25 -14.49 6.17
N GLY A 78 -4.13 -15.12 5.37
CA GLY A 78 -4.94 -16.26 5.79
C GLY A 78 -6.43 -15.98 5.82
N ILE A 79 -7.17 -16.94 6.39
CA ILE A 79 -8.61 -16.83 6.64
C ILE A 79 -8.79 -16.83 8.15
N GLU A 80 -9.20 -15.71 8.71
CA GLU A 80 -9.58 -15.62 10.11
C GLU A 80 -11.09 -15.75 10.24
N THR A 81 -11.53 -16.65 11.12
CA THR A 81 -12.95 -16.80 11.44
C THR A 81 -13.28 -15.94 12.64
N ALA A 82 -14.05 -14.86 12.45
CA ALA A 82 -14.58 -14.06 13.53
C ALA A 82 -15.97 -14.59 13.92
N TYR A 83 -16.10 -15.08 15.16
CA TYR A 83 -17.40 -15.45 15.71
C TYR A 83 -18.15 -14.21 16.16
N THR A 84 -19.23 -13.86 15.46
CA THR A 84 -20.11 -12.76 15.89
C THR A 84 -21.33 -13.37 16.57
N PRO A 85 -21.54 -13.14 17.89
CA PRO A 85 -22.74 -13.62 18.56
C PRO A 85 -23.96 -12.99 17.88
N SER A 86 -24.94 -13.82 17.50
CA SER A 86 -26.20 -13.53 16.78
C SER A 86 -26.21 -13.55 15.23
N VAL A 87 -25.06 -13.57 14.53
CA VAL A 87 -25.04 -13.50 13.04
C VAL A 87 -24.38 -14.72 12.38
N GLY A 88 -23.46 -15.42 13.07
CA GLY A 88 -22.79 -16.63 12.57
C GLY A 88 -21.26 -16.53 12.57
N ILE A 89 -20.59 -17.43 11.82
CA ILE A 89 -19.14 -17.44 11.61
C ILE A 89 -18.84 -16.65 10.32
N ASP A 90 -18.21 -15.48 10.45
CA ASP A 90 -17.74 -14.70 9.31
C ASP A 90 -16.27 -15.04 9.00
N LYS A 91 -15.93 -15.14 7.72
CA LYS A 91 -14.57 -15.44 7.25
C LYS A 91 -13.95 -14.16 6.72
N ILE A 92 -13.16 -13.52 7.57
CA ILE A 92 -12.38 -12.34 7.19
C ILE A 92 -11.12 -12.85 6.49
N THR A 93 -10.90 -12.37 5.27
CA THR A 93 -9.68 -12.65 4.54
C THR A 93 -8.94 -11.34 4.31
N SER A 94 -7.68 -11.31 4.72
CA SER A 94 -6.81 -10.15 4.53
C SER A 94 -5.64 -10.50 3.62
N ILE A 95 -5.20 -9.48 2.88
CA ILE A 95 -3.99 -9.54 2.08
C ILE A 95 -3.12 -8.34 2.41
N THR A 96 -1.82 -8.53 2.35
CA THR A 96 -0.85 -7.43 2.46
C THR A 96 -0.21 -7.26 1.09
N VAL A 97 -0.37 -6.08 0.51
CA VAL A 97 0.15 -5.75 -0.81
C VAL A 97 1.36 -4.84 -0.64
N HIS A 98 2.50 -5.30 -1.14
CA HIS A 98 3.77 -4.57 -1.11
C HIS A 98 4.00 -3.92 -2.47
N PHE A 99 3.87 -2.60 -2.49
CA PHE A 99 4.12 -1.77 -3.65
C PHE A 99 5.52 -1.16 -3.61
N HIS A 100 6.12 -1.01 -4.79
CA HIS A 100 7.34 -0.25 -4.94
C HIS A 100 7.02 1.25 -5.05
N LYS A 101 7.41 2.03 -4.02
CA LYS A 101 7.04 3.44 -3.88
C LYS A 101 7.48 4.29 -5.06
N ARG A 102 8.77 4.24 -5.41
CA ARG A 102 9.33 5.06 -6.50
C ARG A 102 8.66 4.75 -7.83
N ARG A 103 8.36 3.48 -8.12
CA ARG A 103 7.67 3.08 -9.36
C ARG A 103 6.27 3.69 -9.46
N LEU A 104 5.51 3.66 -8.36
CA LEU A 104 4.16 4.22 -8.35
C LEU A 104 4.16 5.74 -8.46
N THR A 105 4.97 6.42 -7.66
CA THR A 105 4.93 7.89 -7.58
C THR A 105 5.72 8.57 -8.69
N GLU A 106 6.92 8.08 -9.03
CA GLU A 106 7.78 8.74 -10.03
C GLU A 106 7.37 8.37 -11.46
N ASP A 107 6.98 7.11 -11.70
CA ASP A 107 6.75 6.63 -13.06
C ASP A 107 5.26 6.58 -13.45
N GLN A 108 4.35 6.40 -12.50
CA GLN A 108 2.91 6.24 -12.76
C GLN A 108 2.03 7.36 -12.17
N ASP A 109 2.62 8.28 -11.40
CA ASP A 109 1.91 9.35 -10.66
C ASP A 109 0.70 8.83 -9.85
N LEU A 110 0.84 7.63 -9.28
CA LEU A 110 -0.21 6.96 -8.52
C LEU A 110 0.12 7.01 -7.03
N PHE A 111 -0.85 7.50 -6.24
CA PHE A 111 -0.74 7.60 -4.79
C PHE A 111 -1.69 6.63 -4.13
N VAL A 112 -1.13 5.66 -3.41
CA VAL A 112 -1.93 4.68 -2.67
C VAL A 112 -2.53 5.33 -1.43
N ARG A 113 -3.84 5.13 -1.21
CA ARG A 113 -4.57 5.75 -0.09
C ARG A 113 -5.43 4.73 0.65
N GLU A 114 -5.71 5.04 1.91
CA GLU A 114 -6.65 4.27 2.72
C GLU A 114 -8.07 4.48 2.18
N GLY A 115 -8.84 3.40 2.09
CA GLY A 115 -10.18 3.39 1.51
C GLY A 115 -10.23 3.19 -0.01
N ASP A 116 -9.08 3.13 -0.69
CA ASP A 116 -8.99 2.68 -2.08
C ASP A 116 -9.22 1.16 -2.17
N PHE A 117 -9.60 0.68 -3.34
CA PHE A 117 -9.92 -0.73 -3.56
C PHE A 117 -8.87 -1.40 -4.43
N VAL A 118 -8.60 -2.67 -4.14
CA VAL A 118 -7.74 -3.53 -4.95
C VAL A 118 -8.47 -4.84 -5.26
N GLN A 119 -8.39 -5.26 -6.51
CA GLN A 119 -8.86 -6.56 -6.94
C GLN A 119 -7.66 -7.48 -7.14
N TYR A 120 -7.72 -8.63 -6.48
CA TYR A 120 -6.76 -9.71 -6.62
C TYR A 120 -7.51 -11.01 -6.96
N GLY A 121 -7.29 -11.50 -8.19
CA GLY A 121 -8.11 -12.56 -8.78
C GLY A 121 -9.56 -12.10 -8.94
N ASP A 122 -10.49 -12.86 -8.35
CA ASP A 122 -11.93 -12.58 -8.45
C ASP A 122 -12.49 -11.81 -7.24
N ARG A 123 -11.62 -11.41 -6.29
CA ARG A 123 -12.04 -10.78 -5.03
C ARG A 123 -11.56 -9.35 -4.91
N LEU A 124 -12.42 -8.53 -4.32
CA LEU A 124 -12.18 -7.14 -4.00
C LEU A 124 -11.78 -6.99 -2.53
N TYR A 125 -10.79 -6.14 -2.28
CA TYR A 125 -10.29 -5.80 -0.96
C TYR A 125 -10.21 -4.27 -0.84
N GLU A 126 -10.58 -3.76 0.32
CA GLU A 126 -10.44 -2.35 0.68
C GLU A 126 -9.12 -2.16 1.43
N ILE A 127 -8.35 -1.13 1.08
CA ILE A 127 -7.12 -0.77 1.79
C ILE A 127 -7.51 -0.19 3.15
N ALA A 128 -7.20 -0.90 4.21
CA ALA A 128 -7.55 -0.52 5.58
C ALA A 128 -6.45 0.30 6.25
N SER A 129 -5.17 0.01 5.96
CA SER A 129 -4.05 0.77 6.48
C SER A 129 -2.85 0.76 5.55
N LEU A 130 -2.06 1.83 5.63
CA LEU A 130 -0.79 1.97 4.91
C LEU A 130 0.39 2.08 5.86
N ALA A 131 1.45 1.36 5.54
CA ALA A 131 2.73 1.42 6.23
C ALA A 131 3.86 1.60 5.22
N GLU A 132 4.91 2.33 5.59
CA GLU A 132 6.12 2.46 4.76
C GLU A 132 7.34 1.97 5.56
N PRO A 133 7.47 0.64 5.74
CA PRO A 133 8.36 0.08 6.75
C PRO A 133 9.85 0.12 6.36
N LYS A 134 10.18 0.15 5.06
CA LYS A 134 11.57 0.01 4.58
C LYS A 134 12.18 1.33 4.15
N GLN A 135 13.17 1.77 4.94
CA GLN A 135 14.12 2.83 4.56
C GLN A 135 15.28 2.23 3.77
N LEU A 136 15.64 2.88 2.67
CA LEU A 136 16.79 2.51 1.85
C LEU A 136 18.06 2.97 2.57
N PHE A 137 18.95 2.03 2.89
CA PHE A 137 20.23 2.32 3.55
C PHE A 137 20.10 3.15 4.84
N GLY A 138 18.99 3.03 5.59
CA GLY A 138 18.76 3.83 6.80
C GLY A 138 18.61 5.34 6.56
N GLN A 139 18.42 5.76 5.30
CA GLN A 139 18.14 7.16 4.96
C GLN A 139 16.65 7.43 5.18
N ILE A 140 16.35 8.38 6.07
CA ILE A 140 14.97 8.70 6.50
C ILE A 140 14.10 9.15 5.31
N ASP A 141 14.69 9.90 4.38
CA ASP A 141 13.98 10.51 3.24
C ASP A 141 13.70 9.52 2.10
N HIS A 142 14.25 8.30 2.17
CA HIS A 142 14.23 7.35 1.06
C HIS A 142 13.57 6.06 1.46
N ARG A 143 12.23 6.07 1.45
CA ARG A 143 11.41 4.89 1.66
C ARG A 143 11.15 4.19 0.32
N MET A 144 11.30 2.87 0.30
CA MET A 144 11.23 2.07 -0.92
C MET A 144 9.89 1.38 -1.10
N GLU A 145 9.25 1.04 0.01
CA GLU A 145 8.09 0.16 0.03
C GLU A 145 6.89 0.88 0.61
N ILE A 146 5.73 0.68 -0.01
CA ILE A 146 4.42 0.95 0.57
C ILE A 146 3.78 -0.42 0.81
N SER A 147 3.55 -0.76 2.06
CA SER A 147 2.84 -1.95 2.50
C SER A 147 1.40 -1.57 2.83
N ALA A 148 0.45 -2.08 2.05
CA ALA A 148 -0.97 -1.84 2.21
C ALA A 148 -1.66 -3.07 2.76
N LYS A 149 -2.23 -2.97 3.97
CA LYS A 149 -3.04 -4.03 4.54
C LYS A 149 -4.47 -3.87 4.04
N CYS A 150 -4.95 -4.88 3.33
CA CYS A 150 -6.25 -4.86 2.68
C CYS A 150 -7.18 -5.90 3.33
N ILE A 151 -8.42 -5.50 3.57
CA ILE A 151 -9.46 -6.35 4.15
C ILE A 151 -10.50 -6.64 3.07
N ARG A 152 -11.01 -7.87 3.03
CA ARG A 152 -12.04 -8.24 2.06
C ARG A 152 -13.25 -7.31 2.12
N ALA A 153 -13.60 -6.76 0.96
CA ALA A 153 -14.79 -5.95 0.82
C ALA A 153 -16.05 -6.81 0.93
N ARG A 154 -17.09 -6.27 1.57
CA ARG A 154 -18.41 -6.90 1.63
C ARG A 154 -19.15 -6.67 0.30
N GLU A 155 -19.94 -7.64 -0.11
CA GLU A 155 -20.81 -7.50 -1.28
C GLU A 155 -21.74 -6.29 -1.12
N GLY A 156 -21.82 -5.45 -2.16
CA GLY A 156 -22.62 -4.22 -2.17
C GLY A 156 -21.92 -2.93 -1.71
N ARG A 157 -20.67 -2.99 -1.21
CA ARG A 157 -19.88 -1.77 -0.94
C ARG A 157 -19.23 -1.16 -2.19
N PHE A 158 -18.96 -1.97 -3.18
CA PHE A 158 -18.31 -1.56 -4.42
C PHE A 158 -18.77 -2.48 -5.56
N ASP A 159 -19.42 -1.90 -6.56
CA ASP A 159 -19.74 -2.56 -7.82
C ASP A 159 -18.70 -2.13 -8.87
N GLY A 160 -17.62 -2.89 -8.98
CA GLY A 160 -16.53 -2.65 -9.93
C GLY A 160 -16.86 -3.03 -11.37
N LYS A 161 -18.02 -2.61 -11.90
CA LYS A 161 -18.39 -2.78 -13.32
C LYS A 161 -18.00 -1.58 -14.17
#